data_AF-A0A1B8YEZ6-F1
#
_entry.id   AF-A0A1B8YEZ6-F1
#
_cell.length_a   1.000
_cell.length_b   1.000
_cell.length_c   1.000
_cell.angle_alpha   90.00
_cell.angle_beta   90.00
_cell.angle_gamma   90.00
#
_symmetry.space_group_name_H-M   'P 1'
#
loop_
_entity.id
_entity.type
_entity.pdbx_description
1 polymer ?
#
loop_
_entity_poly.entity_id
_entity_poly.type
_entity_poly.pdbx_seq_one_letter_code
_entity_poly.pdbx_strand_id
1 'polypeptide(L)'
;MNIDDNAEFTNNIDILICIDVQSILNKLNRNKLSLSQDYKKPTKIDDSFFYYITTESQEYSPEKNSTNSLKVTGKVGDIVRWQSSSISAQFNHKVFLYRVEKKDANDCVSQPMTVYTLTNVVVPKLKKALTPQEENSIELPQAPLADFIHEKRHIYYQKSTLRKPGIVQYAWYISIYDNLNKLVGYCYHTPLTSIVVSED
;
A
#
# COMPACT_ATOMS: atom_id res chain seq x y z
N MET A 1 -0.81 -42.99 13.71
CA MET A 1 -0.17 -41.85 14.39
C MET A 1 -0.48 -40.64 13.53
N ASN A 2 -1.47 -39.85 13.94
CA ASN A 2 -1.83 -38.61 13.27
C ASN A 2 -0.72 -37.60 13.54
N ILE A 3 -0.18 -37.03 12.47
CA ILE A 3 0.68 -35.85 12.55
C ILE A 3 -0.28 -34.66 12.65
N ASP A 4 -0.07 -33.82 13.67
CA ASP A 4 -0.87 -32.65 14.01
C ASP A 4 -1.30 -31.81 12.80
N ASP A 5 -2.59 -31.89 12.46
CA ASP A 5 -3.33 -30.95 11.62
C ASP A 5 -3.81 -29.75 12.47
N ASN A 6 -2.90 -29.09 13.18
CA ASN A 6 -3.17 -27.81 13.85
C ASN A 6 -2.29 -26.70 13.27
N ALA A 7 -2.22 -26.61 11.95
CA ALA A 7 -1.87 -25.35 11.31
C ALA A 7 -3.07 -24.40 11.51
N GLU A 8 -3.08 -23.66 12.62
CA GLU A 8 -3.93 -22.46 12.77
C GLU A 8 -3.85 -21.68 11.45
N PHE A 9 -4.99 -21.47 10.81
CA PHE A 9 -5.08 -20.69 9.59
C PHE A 9 -4.54 -19.28 9.88
N THR A 10 -3.31 -19.02 9.45
CA THR A 10 -2.73 -17.69 9.45
C THR A 10 -3.57 -16.82 8.52
N ASN A 11 -4.38 -15.92 9.08
CA ASN A 11 -5.18 -15.02 8.26
C ASN A 11 -4.32 -13.87 7.76
N ASN A 12 -4.63 -13.41 6.54
CA ASN A 12 -3.99 -12.22 5.99
C ASN A 12 -4.89 -11.01 6.22
N ILE A 13 -4.32 -9.97 6.84
CA ILE A 13 -4.95 -8.67 7.00
C ILE A 13 -4.36 -7.75 5.94
N ASP A 14 -5.14 -7.49 4.89
CA ASP A 14 -4.73 -6.62 3.80
C ASP A 14 -5.04 -5.16 4.10
N ILE A 15 -4.04 -4.31 3.88
CA ILE A 15 -4.17 -2.88 4.07
C ILE A 15 -3.54 -2.15 2.91
N LEU A 16 -4.36 -1.36 2.23
CA LEU A 16 -3.99 -0.50 1.11
C LEU A 16 -3.79 0.93 1.61
N ILE A 17 -2.66 1.52 1.24
CA ILE A 17 -2.29 2.89 1.57
C ILE A 17 -2.39 3.69 0.29
N CYS A 18 -3.49 4.44 0.19
CA CYS A 18 -3.72 5.37 -0.88
C CYS A 18 -3.03 6.70 -0.58
N ILE A 19 -2.24 7.20 -1.53
CA ILE A 19 -1.42 8.40 -1.35
C ILE A 19 -1.91 9.49 -2.30
N ASP A 20 -2.28 10.66 -1.75
CA ASP A 20 -2.61 11.85 -2.53
C ASP A 20 -1.34 12.61 -2.93
N VAL A 21 -0.67 12.08 -3.94
CA VAL A 21 0.55 12.67 -4.49
C VAL A 21 0.33 14.11 -4.98
N GLN A 22 -0.82 14.38 -5.61
CA GLN A 22 -1.07 15.71 -6.17
C GLN A 22 -1.16 16.77 -5.06
N SER A 23 -1.87 16.47 -3.97
CA SER A 23 -1.97 17.38 -2.83
C SER A 23 -0.63 17.56 -2.11
N ILE A 24 0.19 16.50 -2.00
CA ILE A 24 1.57 16.60 -1.49
C ILE A 24 2.38 17.59 -2.31
N LEU A 25 2.43 17.41 -3.63
CA LEU A 25 3.20 18.27 -4.54
C LEU A 25 2.70 19.71 -4.52
N ASN A 26 1.37 19.90 -4.49
CA ASN A 26 0.77 21.24 -4.38
C ASN A 26 1.18 21.95 -3.08
N LYS A 27 1.16 21.26 -1.93
CA LYS A 27 1.58 21.83 -0.64
C LYS A 27 3.06 22.20 -0.64
N LEU A 28 3.92 21.33 -1.18
CA LEU A 28 5.37 21.58 -1.27
C LEU A 28 5.67 22.78 -2.19
N ASN A 29 5.04 22.84 -3.37
CA ASN A 29 5.22 23.93 -4.32
C ASN A 29 4.80 25.29 -3.75
N ARG A 30 3.67 25.35 -3.00
CA ARG A 30 3.24 26.58 -2.30
C ARG A 30 4.29 27.08 -1.30
N ASN A 31 5.02 26.17 -0.68
CA ASN A 31 6.09 26.47 0.27
C ASN A 31 7.48 26.59 -0.39
N LYS A 32 7.58 26.52 -1.73
CA LYS A 32 8.84 26.51 -2.50
C LYS A 32 9.80 25.39 -2.07
N LEU A 33 9.24 24.25 -1.67
CA LEU A 33 9.97 23.03 -1.31
C LEU A 33 9.81 21.98 -2.41
N SER A 34 10.73 21.02 -2.45
CA SER A 34 10.66 19.85 -3.33
C SER A 34 10.84 18.56 -2.52
N LEU A 35 10.44 17.44 -3.12
CA LEU A 35 10.79 16.13 -2.58
C LEU A 35 12.30 15.88 -2.71
N SER A 36 12.86 15.18 -1.74
CA SER A 36 14.25 14.77 -1.74
C SER A 36 14.53 13.83 -2.90
N GLN A 37 15.71 13.96 -3.51
CA GLN A 37 16.21 13.04 -4.53
C GLN A 37 17.09 11.92 -3.94
N ASP A 38 17.32 11.93 -2.63
CA ASP A 38 18.11 10.92 -1.92
C ASP A 38 17.18 10.01 -1.08
N TYR A 39 17.12 8.73 -1.44
CA TYR A 39 16.29 7.73 -0.74
C TYR A 39 16.71 7.51 0.72
N LYS A 40 17.95 7.89 1.09
CA LYS A 40 18.45 7.83 2.47
C LYS A 40 17.99 9.02 3.30
N LYS A 41 17.59 10.12 2.65
CA LYS A 41 17.12 11.37 3.27
C LYS A 41 15.77 11.81 2.69
N PRO A 42 14.71 11.00 2.79
CA PRO A 42 13.41 11.33 2.22
C PRO A 42 12.75 12.52 2.93
N THR A 43 11.91 13.26 2.21
CA THR A 43 11.17 14.41 2.77
C THR A 43 10.06 13.91 3.70
N LYS A 44 9.99 14.45 4.93
CA LYS A 44 8.87 14.14 5.85
C LYS A 44 7.59 14.80 5.33
N ILE A 45 6.52 14.01 5.21
CA ILE A 45 5.21 14.47 4.76
C ILE A 45 4.20 14.31 5.89
N ASP A 46 3.22 15.22 5.88
CA ASP A 46 2.08 15.22 6.79
C ASP A 46 1.22 13.96 6.59
N ASP A 47 0.72 13.39 7.68
CA ASP A 47 -0.14 12.21 7.64
C ASP A 47 -1.46 12.49 6.91
N SER A 48 -1.82 13.77 6.71
CA SER A 48 -3.05 14.20 6.03
C SER A 48 -3.19 13.75 4.56
N PHE A 49 -2.15 13.16 3.96
CA PHE A 49 -2.15 12.73 2.56
C PHE A 49 -2.17 11.21 2.37
N PHE A 50 -2.30 10.47 3.48
CA PHE A 50 -2.26 9.01 3.52
C PHE A 50 -3.61 8.49 4.01
N TYR A 51 -4.22 7.63 3.19
CA TYR A 51 -5.50 7.00 3.47
C TYR A 51 -5.31 5.50 3.59
N TYR A 52 -5.73 4.93 4.72
CA TYR A 52 -5.63 3.50 4.96
C TYR A 52 -6.98 2.85 4.70
N ILE A 53 -6.99 1.89 3.79
CA ILE A 53 -8.16 1.12 3.40
C ILE A 53 -7.90 -0.33 3.81
N THR A 54 -8.86 -0.92 4.50
CA THR A 54 -8.69 -2.24 5.11
C THR A 54 -10.02 -3.00 5.10
N THR A 55 -9.99 -4.30 5.42
CA THR A 55 -11.16 -5.18 5.37
C THR A 55 -12.17 -4.85 6.47
N GLU A 56 -13.43 -5.28 6.33
CA GLU A 56 -14.54 -4.89 7.23
C GLU A 56 -14.30 -5.16 8.73
N SER A 57 -13.44 -6.12 9.07
CA SER A 57 -13.09 -6.43 10.47
C SER A 57 -12.05 -5.49 11.09
N GLN A 58 -11.55 -4.54 10.32
CA GLN A 58 -10.50 -3.60 10.70
C GLN A 58 -11.09 -2.20 10.83
N GLU A 59 -10.56 -1.41 11.76
CA GLU A 59 -11.09 -0.07 12.03
C GLU A 59 -10.05 0.98 11.62
N TYR A 60 -10.36 1.75 10.59
CA TYR A 60 -9.65 3.00 10.36
C TYR A 60 -10.32 4.11 11.17
N SER A 61 -9.63 4.56 12.22
CA SER A 61 -10.09 5.70 13.02
C SER A 61 -9.25 6.91 12.63
N PRO A 62 -9.87 7.97 12.07
CA PRO A 62 -11.13 8.56 12.57
C PRO A 62 -12.15 8.96 11.48
N GLU A 63 -13.29 9.51 11.93
CA GLU A 63 -14.41 10.06 11.13
C GLU A 63 -14.01 11.06 10.01
N LYS A 64 -12.81 11.62 10.10
CA LYS A 64 -12.18 12.39 9.02
C LYS A 64 -10.99 11.58 8.53
N ASN A 65 -11.06 11.12 7.28
CA ASN A 65 -9.94 10.55 6.55
C ASN A 65 -8.66 11.36 6.82
N SER A 66 -7.53 10.68 7.03
CA SER A 66 -6.18 11.26 7.19
C SER A 66 -5.74 11.64 8.62
N THR A 67 -5.75 10.70 9.57
CA THR A 67 -4.88 10.82 10.75
C THR A 67 -3.74 9.81 10.71
N ASN A 68 -2.79 10.03 11.60
CA ASN A 68 -1.65 9.17 11.80
C ASN A 68 -2.00 7.83 12.49
N SER A 69 -3.27 7.50 12.72
CA SER A 69 -3.67 6.33 13.52
C SER A 69 -4.36 5.26 12.67
N LEU A 70 -4.01 4.00 12.90
CA LEU A 70 -4.68 2.84 12.32
C LEU A 70 -4.88 1.78 13.39
N LYS A 71 -6.07 1.16 13.46
CA LYS A 71 -6.33 0.05 14.37
C LYS A 71 -6.44 -1.25 13.58
N VAL A 72 -5.54 -2.17 13.89
CA VAL A 72 -5.50 -3.52 13.32
C VAL A 72 -5.95 -4.51 14.37
N THR A 73 -6.96 -5.30 14.04
CA THR A 73 -7.54 -6.34 14.90
C THR A 73 -7.27 -7.71 14.30
N GLY A 74 -6.68 -8.64 15.04
CA GLY A 74 -6.41 -10.00 14.55
C GLY A 74 -5.97 -10.95 15.65
N LYS A 75 -5.49 -12.13 15.27
CA LYS A 75 -4.94 -13.14 16.19
C LYS A 75 -3.41 -13.12 16.20
N VAL A 76 -2.81 -13.68 17.25
CA VAL A 76 -1.36 -13.95 17.24
C VAL A 76 -1.05 -14.86 16.05
N GLY A 77 -0.01 -14.53 15.28
CA GLY A 77 0.36 -15.28 14.08
C GLY A 77 -0.21 -14.73 12.78
N ASP A 78 -1.28 -13.92 12.81
CA ASP A 78 -1.84 -13.30 11.61
C ASP A 78 -0.80 -12.41 10.90
N ILE A 79 -0.91 -12.35 9.56
CA ILE A 79 -0.01 -11.60 8.71
C ILE A 79 -0.68 -10.33 8.24
N VAL A 80 -0.12 -9.18 8.63
CA VAL A 80 -0.51 -7.89 8.09
C VAL A 80 0.29 -7.60 6.82
N ARG A 81 -0.39 -7.29 5.72
CA ARG A 81 0.20 -6.97 4.42
C ARG A 81 -0.12 -5.54 4.01
N TRP A 82 0.92 -4.75 3.79
CA TRP A 82 0.82 -3.36 3.40
C TRP A 82 1.16 -3.18 1.93
N GLN A 83 0.25 -2.56 1.19
CA GLN A 83 0.43 -2.20 -0.22
C GLN A 83 0.18 -0.71 -0.41
N SER A 84 0.95 -0.05 -1.28
CA SER A 84 0.77 1.37 -1.58
C SER A 84 0.22 1.58 -2.99
N SER A 85 -0.66 2.56 -3.14
CA SER A 85 -1.09 3.06 -4.44
C SER A 85 -1.27 4.57 -4.42
N SER A 86 -1.07 5.24 -5.56
CA SER A 86 -1.61 6.58 -5.70
C SER A 86 -3.13 6.50 -5.83
N ILE A 87 -3.84 7.59 -5.52
CA ILE A 87 -5.31 7.67 -5.73
C ILE A 87 -5.69 7.35 -7.18
N SER A 88 -4.82 7.66 -8.15
CA SER A 88 -5.01 7.33 -9.56
C SER A 88 -4.69 5.87 -9.92
N ALA A 89 -4.63 4.94 -8.95
CA ALA A 89 -4.26 3.55 -9.17
C ALA A 89 -2.94 3.39 -9.95
N GLN A 90 -1.92 4.18 -9.59
CA GLN A 90 -0.60 4.21 -10.24
C GLN A 90 -0.56 4.85 -11.65
N PHE A 91 -1.66 5.42 -12.16
CA PHE A 91 -1.71 6.00 -13.51
C PHE A 91 -0.98 7.35 -13.62
N ASN A 92 -1.46 8.38 -12.91
CA ASN A 92 -0.88 9.74 -12.99
C ASN A 92 0.45 9.83 -12.25
N HIS A 93 0.51 9.19 -11.10
CA HIS A 93 1.74 9.07 -10.30
C HIS A 93 1.88 7.63 -9.85
N LYS A 94 3.11 7.13 -9.86
CA LYS A 94 3.45 5.80 -9.39
C LYS A 94 4.14 5.93 -8.03
N VAL A 95 3.67 5.17 -7.04
CA VAL A 95 4.21 5.19 -5.68
C VAL A 95 4.60 3.79 -5.26
N PHE A 96 5.76 3.67 -4.62
CA PHE A 96 6.25 2.39 -4.10
C PHE A 96 6.72 2.56 -2.66
N LEU A 97 6.14 1.76 -1.76
CA LEU A 97 6.55 1.63 -0.36
C LEU A 97 7.87 0.86 -0.24
N TYR A 98 8.99 1.48 -0.62
CA TYR A 98 10.27 0.80 -0.74
C TYR A 98 10.89 0.34 0.58
N ARG A 99 10.47 0.91 1.72
CA ARG A 99 10.95 0.52 3.05
C ARG A 99 9.90 0.82 4.11
N VAL A 100 9.78 -0.07 5.10
CA VAL A 100 9.06 0.19 6.35
C VAL A 100 10.00 -0.12 7.50
N GLU A 101 10.07 0.79 8.46
CA GLU A 101 10.85 0.63 9.69
C GLU A 101 9.93 0.69 10.90
N LYS A 102 10.02 -0.29 11.79
CA LYS A 102 9.50 -0.15 13.15
C LYS A 102 10.39 0.82 13.93
N LYS A 103 9.81 1.82 14.60
CA LYS A 103 10.54 2.87 15.33
C LYS A 103 10.70 2.59 16.82
N ASP A 104 9.85 1.73 17.39
CA ASP A 104 9.93 1.33 18.79
C ASP A 104 10.49 -0.10 18.96
N ALA A 105 10.82 -0.43 20.21
CA ALA A 105 11.25 -1.76 20.61
C ALA A 105 10.06 -2.69 20.97
N ASN A 106 8.80 -2.26 20.75
CA ASN A 106 7.65 -3.05 21.16
C ASN A 106 7.51 -4.28 20.26
N ASP A 107 7.48 -5.48 20.85
CA ASP A 107 7.34 -6.74 20.12
C ASP A 107 5.88 -7.13 19.85
N CYS A 108 4.96 -6.16 19.75
CA CYS A 108 3.56 -6.44 19.35
C CYS A 108 3.43 -6.93 17.90
N VAL A 109 4.44 -6.63 17.07
CA VAL A 109 4.53 -7.03 15.67
C VAL A 109 5.99 -7.32 15.29
N SER A 110 6.19 -8.26 14.37
CA SER A 110 7.51 -8.54 13.81
C SER A 110 8.05 -7.37 13.00
N GLN A 111 9.38 -7.32 12.82
CA GLN A 111 9.99 -6.41 11.86
C GLN A 111 9.36 -6.60 10.47
N PRO A 112 8.98 -5.51 9.77
CA PRO A 112 8.48 -5.60 8.42
C PRO A 112 9.48 -6.23 7.46
N MET A 113 8.98 -7.11 6.60
CA MET A 113 9.73 -7.72 5.51
C MET A 113 9.12 -7.37 4.18
N THR A 114 9.95 -6.98 3.23
CA THR A 114 9.55 -6.81 1.85
C THR A 114 9.35 -8.16 1.18
N VAL A 115 8.21 -8.34 0.54
CA VAL A 115 7.92 -9.51 -0.29
C VAL A 115 7.74 -9.08 -1.74
N TYR A 116 8.38 -9.85 -2.61
CA TYR A 116 8.26 -9.75 -4.06
C TYR A 116 7.78 -11.08 -4.60
N THR A 117 6.70 -11.06 -5.37
CA THR A 117 6.15 -12.28 -5.98
C THR A 117 5.72 -12.02 -7.42
N LEU A 118 5.90 -13.02 -8.28
CA LEU A 118 5.40 -13.03 -9.65
C LEU A 118 4.13 -13.89 -9.68
N THR A 119 2.99 -13.29 -10.01
CA THR A 119 1.70 -13.99 -10.05
C THR A 119 0.90 -13.62 -11.30
N ASN A 120 -0.11 -14.42 -11.61
CA ASN A 120 -1.06 -14.14 -12.69
C ASN A 120 -2.17 -13.22 -12.17
N VAL A 121 -2.40 -12.10 -12.85
CA VAL A 121 -3.55 -11.23 -12.63
C VAL A 121 -4.53 -11.36 -13.79
N VAL A 122 -5.82 -11.27 -13.49
CA VAL A 122 -6.88 -11.26 -14.51
C VAL A 122 -7.05 -9.84 -15.03
N VAL A 123 -7.00 -9.65 -16.34
CA VAL A 123 -7.18 -8.35 -16.99
C VAL A 123 -8.15 -8.45 -18.16
N PRO A 124 -8.86 -7.36 -18.52
CA PRO A 124 -9.72 -7.36 -19.69
C PRO A 124 -8.91 -7.65 -20.97
N LYS A 125 -9.43 -8.54 -21.82
CA LYS A 125 -8.84 -8.79 -23.13
C LYS A 125 -9.10 -7.60 -24.03
N LEU A 126 -8.03 -6.92 -24.46
CA LEU A 126 -8.14 -5.87 -25.47
C LEU A 126 -8.57 -6.49 -26.80
N LYS A 127 -9.84 -6.31 -27.20
CA LYS A 127 -10.23 -6.48 -28.61
C LYS A 127 -9.57 -5.33 -29.35
N LYS A 128 -8.62 -5.62 -30.26
CA LYS A 128 -7.94 -4.60 -31.07
C LYS A 128 -8.99 -3.61 -31.56
N ALA A 129 -8.91 -2.36 -31.12
CA ALA A 129 -9.65 -1.29 -31.77
C ALA A 129 -9.28 -1.33 -33.26
N LEU A 130 -10.29 -1.32 -34.13
CA LEU A 130 -10.11 -1.35 -35.57
C LEU A 130 -9.59 0.02 -36.00
N THR A 131 -8.33 0.33 -35.71
CA THR A 131 -7.40 1.28 -36.38
C THR A 131 -6.24 1.61 -35.43
N PRO A 132 -5.00 1.76 -35.93
CA PRO A 132 -3.92 2.35 -35.15
C PRO A 132 -4.12 3.86 -35.17
N GLN A 133 -4.72 4.43 -34.14
CA GLN A 133 -4.56 5.85 -33.86
C GLN A 133 -3.50 6.03 -32.77
N GLU A 134 -2.66 7.03 -32.98
CA GLU A 134 -1.41 7.34 -32.27
C GLU A 134 -1.61 7.79 -30.81
N GLU A 135 -2.69 7.34 -30.15
CA GLU A 135 -3.03 7.72 -28.79
C GLU A 135 -2.95 6.51 -27.85
N ASN A 136 -2.31 6.71 -26.69
CA ASN A 136 -2.14 5.72 -25.62
C ASN A 136 -3.46 5.34 -24.91
N SER A 137 -4.60 5.53 -25.56
CA SER A 137 -5.94 5.28 -25.03
C SER A 137 -6.72 4.41 -26.01
N ILE A 138 -7.19 3.27 -25.53
CA ILE A 138 -8.10 2.40 -26.26
C ILE A 138 -9.48 2.56 -25.62
N GLU A 139 -10.39 3.17 -26.36
CA GLU A 139 -11.80 3.14 -25.98
C GLU A 139 -12.36 1.74 -26.24
N LEU A 140 -12.77 1.06 -25.17
CA LEU A 140 -13.45 -0.22 -25.28
C LEU A 140 -14.93 0.02 -25.62
N PRO A 141 -15.58 -0.88 -26.39
CA PRO A 141 -17.00 -0.74 -26.69
C PRO A 141 -17.83 -0.62 -25.40
N GLN A 142 -18.89 0.20 -25.44
CA GLN A 142 -19.85 0.30 -24.34
C GLN A 142 -20.40 -1.09 -24.03
N ALA A 143 -20.05 -1.60 -22.85
CA ALA A 143 -20.48 -2.79 -22.11
C ALA A 143 -21.21 -3.95 -22.85
N PRO A 144 -20.95 -5.21 -22.46
CA PRO A 144 -20.07 -5.66 -21.36
C PRO A 144 -18.66 -6.07 -21.81
N LEU A 145 -17.69 -5.93 -20.89
CA LEU A 145 -16.42 -6.65 -20.98
C LEU A 145 -16.70 -8.14 -20.77
N ALA A 146 -16.63 -8.92 -21.84
CA ALA A 146 -16.99 -10.35 -21.82
C ALA A 146 -15.76 -11.30 -21.84
N ASP A 147 -14.56 -10.77 -22.08
CA ASP A 147 -13.35 -11.57 -22.30
C ASP A 147 -12.21 -11.10 -21.39
N PHE A 148 -11.55 -12.03 -20.69
CA PHE A 148 -10.40 -11.77 -19.82
C PHE A 148 -9.22 -12.67 -20.17
N ILE A 149 -8.01 -12.20 -19.86
CA ILE A 149 -6.77 -12.98 -19.97
C ILE A 149 -5.98 -12.93 -18.67
N HIS A 150 -5.05 -13.86 -18.51
CA HIS A 150 -4.08 -13.84 -17.41
C HIS A 150 -2.78 -13.19 -17.87
N GLU A 151 -2.32 -12.18 -17.13
CA GLU A 151 -1.01 -11.56 -17.33
C GLU A 151 -0.13 -11.81 -16.11
N LYS A 152 1.14 -12.15 -16.35
CA LYS A 152 2.13 -12.22 -15.27
C LYS A 152 2.50 -10.82 -14.81
N ARG A 153 2.32 -10.53 -13.52
CA ARG A 153 2.74 -9.27 -12.90
C ARG A 153 3.53 -9.50 -11.63
N HIS A 154 4.50 -8.60 -11.41
CA HIS A 154 5.20 -8.50 -10.15
C HIS A 154 4.32 -7.76 -9.16
N ILE A 155 4.08 -8.38 -8.01
CA ILE A 155 3.36 -7.80 -6.89
C ILE A 155 4.36 -7.59 -5.75
N TYR A 156 4.23 -6.44 -5.10
CA TYR A 156 5.11 -5.96 -4.06
C TYR A 156 4.29 -5.55 -2.84
N TYR A 157 4.65 -6.06 -1.68
CA TYR A 157 4.03 -5.67 -0.41
C TYR A 157 5.01 -5.82 0.74
N GLN A 158 4.72 -5.13 1.84
CA GLN A 158 5.44 -5.30 3.10
C GLN A 158 4.61 -6.20 4.00
N LYS A 159 5.22 -7.11 4.75
CA LYS A 159 4.52 -7.96 5.71
C LYS A 159 5.10 -7.92 7.10
N SER A 160 4.22 -8.02 8.10
CA SER A 160 4.57 -8.23 9.52
C SER A 160 3.63 -9.27 10.13
N THR A 161 4.09 -9.99 11.14
CA THR A 161 3.31 -10.95 11.92
C THR A 161 2.84 -10.30 13.22
N LEU A 162 1.55 -10.41 13.54
CA LEU A 162 1.00 -10.02 14.84
C LEU A 162 1.51 -10.95 15.94
N ARG A 163 1.92 -10.40 17.08
CA ARG A 163 2.55 -11.16 18.18
C ARG A 163 1.84 -11.01 19.51
N LYS A 164 1.40 -9.80 19.85
CA LYS A 164 0.66 -9.49 21.07
C LYS A 164 -0.04 -8.12 20.94
N PRO A 165 -1.04 -7.81 21.77
CA PRO A 165 -1.61 -6.47 21.83
C PRO A 165 -0.55 -5.39 22.10
N GLY A 166 -0.76 -4.21 21.56
CA GLY A 166 0.11 -3.05 21.82
C GLY A 166 -0.01 -1.97 20.77
N ILE A 167 0.81 -0.92 20.92
CA ILE A 167 0.92 0.15 19.92
C ILE A 167 2.31 0.07 19.31
N VAL A 168 2.38 0.20 17.99
CA VAL A 168 3.61 0.26 17.21
C VAL A 168 3.65 1.55 16.40
N GLN A 169 4.79 2.22 16.40
CA GLN A 169 5.08 3.31 15.48
C GLN A 169 5.95 2.81 14.33
N TYR A 170 5.53 3.14 13.11
CA TYR A 170 6.29 2.85 11.91
C TYR A 170 6.83 4.14 11.26
N ALA A 171 7.85 4.01 10.42
CA ALA A 171 8.14 4.97 9.36
C ALA A 171 8.02 4.30 8.00
N TRP A 172 7.27 4.94 7.14
CA TRP A 172 6.85 4.45 5.84
C TRP A 172 7.55 5.26 4.78
N TYR A 173 8.44 4.63 4.03
CA TYR A 173 9.27 5.31 3.07
C TYR A 173 8.79 5.00 1.66
N ILE A 174 8.52 6.05 0.89
CA ILE A 174 7.84 5.98 -0.39
C ILE A 174 8.66 6.70 -1.45
N SER A 175 8.77 6.08 -2.62
CA SER A 175 9.26 6.73 -3.83
C SER A 175 8.07 7.14 -4.69
N ILE A 176 8.17 8.31 -5.33
CA ILE A 176 7.13 8.87 -6.20
C ILE A 176 7.72 9.08 -7.57
N TYR A 177 7.03 8.59 -8.60
CA TYR A 177 7.34 8.78 -10.00
C TYR A 177 6.15 9.42 -10.71
N ASP A 178 6.42 10.18 -11.78
CA ASP A 178 5.39 10.78 -12.61
C ASP A 178 4.79 9.76 -13.62
N ASN A 179 3.87 10.24 -14.45
CA ASN A 179 3.24 9.46 -15.51
C ASN A 179 4.27 8.96 -16.56
N LEU A 180 5.37 9.69 -16.77
CA LEU A 180 6.49 9.36 -17.65
C LEU A 180 7.55 8.46 -16.99
N ASN A 181 7.28 7.94 -15.79
CA ASN A 181 8.19 7.10 -15.00
C ASN A 181 9.48 7.79 -14.54
N LYS A 182 9.52 9.13 -14.52
CA LYS A 182 10.63 9.88 -13.95
C LYS A 182 10.45 10.01 -12.45
N LEU A 183 11.55 9.89 -11.71
CA LEU A 183 11.56 10.09 -10.27
C LEU A 183 11.18 11.54 -9.96
N VAL A 184 10.12 11.70 -9.17
CA VAL A 184 9.72 12.99 -8.58
C VAL A 184 10.44 13.20 -7.26
N GLY A 185 10.60 12.14 -6.46
CA GLY A 185 11.42 12.14 -5.26
C GLY A 185 10.97 11.11 -4.23
N TYR A 186 11.58 11.18 -3.04
CA TYR A 186 11.33 10.29 -1.92
C TYR A 186 10.69 11.05 -0.77
N CYS A 187 9.70 10.42 -0.14
CA CYS A 187 9.05 10.91 1.06
C CYS A 187 8.92 9.83 2.12
N TYR A 188 8.59 10.26 3.33
CA TYR A 188 8.16 9.34 4.37
C TYR A 188 7.13 9.99 5.31
N HIS A 189 6.38 9.14 5.99
CA HIS A 189 5.51 9.57 7.09
C HIS A 189 5.56 8.53 8.23
N THR A 190 5.01 8.89 9.40
CA THR A 190 5.20 8.12 10.63
C THR A 190 3.89 7.83 11.34
N PRO A 191 3.10 6.87 10.83
CA PRO A 191 1.85 6.48 11.46
C PRO A 191 2.08 5.72 12.77
N LEU A 192 1.15 5.91 13.69
CA LEU A 192 0.88 5.10 14.86
C LEU A 192 -0.13 4.00 14.49
N THR A 193 0.20 2.76 14.79
CA THR A 193 -0.70 1.62 14.58
C THR A 193 -1.01 0.98 15.92
N SER A 194 -2.29 0.97 16.30
CA SER A 194 -2.79 0.22 17.44
C SER A 194 -3.08 -1.21 17.00
N ILE A 195 -2.50 -2.18 17.69
CA ILE A 195 -2.70 -3.60 17.49
C ILE A 195 -3.58 -4.12 18.61
N VAL A 196 -4.77 -4.57 18.25
CA VAL A 196 -5.66 -5.28 19.14
C VAL A 196 -5.59 -6.74 18.75
N VAL A 197 -5.13 -7.60 19.67
CA VAL A 197 -5.22 -9.04 19.45
C VAL A 197 -6.49 -9.51 20.13
N SER A 198 -7.38 -10.15 19.38
CA SER A 198 -8.56 -10.81 19.95
C SER A 198 -8.10 -12.06 20.69
N GLU A 199 -8.55 -12.21 21.95
CA GLU A 199 -8.52 -13.51 22.62
C GLU A 199 -9.55 -14.41 21.94
N ASP A 200 -9.18 -15.67 21.68
CA ASP A 200 -10.06 -16.68 21.09
C ASP A 200 -11.25 -17.04 22.01
#